data_AF-A0A7K9WYQ2-F1
#
_entry.id   AF-A0A7K9WYQ2-F1
#
_cell.length_a   1.000
_cell.length_b   1.000
_cell.length_c   1.000
_cell.angle_alpha   90.00
_cell.angle_beta   90.00
_cell.angle_gamma   90.00
#
_symmetry.space_group_name_H-M   'P 1'
#
loop_
_entity.id
_entity.type
_entity.pdbx_description
1 polymer ?
#
loop_
_entity_poly.entity_id
_entity_poly.type
_entity_poly.pdbx_seq_one_letter_code
_entity_poly.pdbx_strand_id
1 'polypeptide(L)' 'SYQGFIPQYNYQFGETFGRTTYRLLTDPSVTKSPRPLLAPLHKQKFIEDFSGTEH' A
#
# COMPACT_ATOMS: atom_id res chain seq x y z
N SER A 1 -10.64 -7.51 41.09
CA SER A 1 -10.88 -8.03 39.73
C SER A 1 -10.03 -7.20 38.76
N TYR A 2 -9.29 -7.84 37.85
CA TYR A 2 -8.50 -7.13 36.85
C TYR A 2 -9.36 -6.94 35.61
N GLN A 3 -9.70 -5.69 35.29
CA GLN A 3 -10.71 -5.34 34.29
C GLN A 3 -10.19 -5.38 32.84
N GLY A 4 -9.12 -6.14 32.59
CA GLY A 4 -8.56 -6.38 31.26
C GLY A 4 -8.01 -5.12 30.60
N PHE A 5 -6.71 -4.89 30.69
CA PHE A 5 -6.05 -3.92 29.83
C PHE A 5 -6.12 -4.42 28.38
N ILE A 6 -6.86 -3.72 27.50
CA ILE A 6 -6.92 -3.98 26.06
C ILE A 6 -6.01 -2.96 25.36
N PRO A 7 -4.71 -3.27 25.16
CA PRO A 7 -3.76 -2.32 24.57
C PRO A 7 -4.16 -1.90 23.16
N GLN A 8 -4.74 -2.81 22.37
CA GLN A 8 -4.95 -2.64 20.93
C GLN A 8 -6.03 -1.63 20.54
N TYR A 9 -6.94 -1.27 21.46
CA TYR A 9 -8.02 -0.32 21.13
C TYR A 9 -7.49 1.11 20.93
N ASN A 10 -6.36 1.44 21.57
CA ASN A 10 -5.77 2.79 21.52
C ASN A 10 -4.74 2.97 20.40
N TYR A 11 -4.48 1.97 19.55
CA TYR A 11 -3.47 2.08 18.47
C TYR A 11 -4.08 2.11 17.07
N GLN A 12 -5.41 2.18 16.98
CA GLN A 12 -6.12 2.28 15.70
C GLN A 12 -6.57 3.72 15.40
N PHE A 13 -5.72 4.69 15.69
CA PHE A 13 -5.99 6.08 15.32
C PHE A 13 -5.64 6.31 13.86
N GLY A 14 -6.60 6.82 13.09
CA GLY A 14 -6.42 7.21 11.69
C GLY A 14 -6.79 6.12 10.68
N GLU A 15 -6.50 6.43 9.42
CA GLU A 15 -6.80 5.55 8.29
C GLU A 15 -5.65 4.57 8.08
N THR A 16 -5.97 3.29 7.95
CA THR A 16 -4.95 2.29 7.64
C THR A 16 -4.33 2.58 6.27
N PHE A 17 -3.07 2.20 6.06
CA PHE A 17 -2.43 2.32 4.75
C PHE A 17 -3.27 1.70 3.63
N GLY A 18 -3.93 0.58 3.89
CA GLY A 18 -4.83 -0.06 2.92
C GLY A 18 -6.05 0.81 2.58
N ARG A 19 -6.67 1.45 3.57
CA ARG A 19 -7.83 2.31 3.35
C ARG A 19 -7.45 3.61 2.64
N THR A 20 -6.33 4.22 3.02
CA THR A 20 -5.79 5.42 2.39
C THR A 20 -5.39 5.17 0.93
N THR A 21 -4.64 4.10 0.65
CA THR A 21 -4.23 3.75 -0.72
C THR A 21 -5.43 3.36 -1.59
N TYR A 22 -6.41 2.64 -1.05
CA TYR A 22 -7.66 2.32 -1.76
C TYR A 22 -8.40 3.58 -2.21
N ARG A 23 -8.56 4.57 -1.32
CA ARG A 23 -9.23 5.85 -1.66
C ARG A 23 -8.49 6.58 -2.78
N LEU A 24 -7.16 6.71 -2.69
CA LEU A 24 -6.37 7.34 -3.74
C LEU A 24 -6.47 6.61 -5.10
N LEU A 25 -6.51 5.28 -5.09
CA LEU A 25 -6.63 4.47 -6.31
C LEU A 25 -8.04 4.53 -6.93
N THR A 26 -9.07 4.75 -6.12
CA THR A 26 -10.47 4.73 -6.56
C THR A 26 -11.03 6.11 -6.86
N ASP A 27 -10.50 7.17 -6.25
CA ASP A 27 -10.95 8.55 -6.44
C ASP A 27 -10.86 8.96 -7.93
N PRO A 28 -11.97 9.38 -8.57
CA PRO A 28 -11.97 9.83 -9.96
C PRO A 28 -11.39 11.24 -10.16
N SER A 29 -11.27 12.04 -9.09
CA SER A 29 -10.71 13.39 -9.13
C SER A 29 -9.17 13.41 -9.11
N VAL A 30 -8.56 12.30 -8.71
CA VAL A 30 -7.10 12.13 -8.69
C VAL A 30 -6.64 11.65 -10.08
N THR A 31 -5.76 12.43 -10.71
CA THR A 31 -5.11 12.03 -11.98
C THR A 31 -4.30 10.76 -11.77
N LYS A 32 -4.66 9.69 -12.47
CA LYS A 32 -4.00 8.38 -12.37
C LYS A 32 -2.98 8.23 -13.48
N SER A 33 -1.89 7.52 -13.16
CA SER A 33 -0.97 7.03 -14.18
C SER A 33 -1.72 6.12 -15.17
N PRO A 34 -1.39 6.16 -16.47
CA PRO A 34 -1.96 5.24 -17.46
C PRO A 34 -1.57 3.77 -17.22
N ARG A 35 -0.66 3.49 -16.28
CA ARG A 35 -0.30 2.14 -15.82
C ARG A 35 -0.86 1.91 -14.41
N PRO A 36 -2.00 1.20 -14.27
CA PRO A 36 -2.58 0.92 -12.95
C PRO A 36 -1.70 -0.09 -12.20
N LEU A 37 -1.33 0.21 -10.96
CA LEU A 37 -0.52 -0.70 -10.11
C LEU A 37 -1.20 -2.06 -9.86
N LEU A 38 -2.54 -2.07 -9.88
CA LEU A 38 -3.36 -3.26 -9.67
C LEU A 38 -3.93 -3.82 -10.99
N ALA A 39 -3.48 -3.31 -12.16
CA ALA A 39 -3.86 -3.95 -13.42
C ALA A 39 -3.38 -5.40 -13.41
N PRO A 40 -4.15 -6.34 -14.01
CA PRO A 40 -3.64 -7.67 -14.27
C PRO A 40 -2.29 -7.55 -14.99
N LEU A 41 -1.20 -7.83 -14.28
CA LEU A 41 0.13 -7.78 -14.84
C LEU A 41 0.20 -8.90 -15.87
N HIS A 42 0.00 -8.59 -17.15
CA HIS A 42 0.51 -9.44 -18.21
C HIS A 42 2.03 -9.51 -17.99
N LYS A 43 2.49 -10.62 -17.39
CA LYS A 43 3.88 -10.91 -16.94
C LYS A 43 4.81 -9.71 -17.13
N GLN A 44 4.81 -8.80 -16.15
CA GLN A 44 5.75 -7.70 -16.16
C GLN A 44 7.15 -8.34 -16.13
N LYS A 45 7.93 -8.18 -17.21
CA LYS A 45 9.32 -8.63 -17.22
C LYS A 45 10.03 -7.79 -16.16
N PHE A 46 10.27 -8.38 -15.01
CA PHE A 46 11.11 -7.79 -13.98
C PHE A 46 12.49 -7.62 -14.61
N ILE A 47 12.89 -6.38 -14.90
CA ILE A 47 14.26 -6.06 -15.25
C ILE A 47 14.88 -5.57 -13.95
N GLU A 48 15.43 -6.52 -13.21
CA GLU A 48 16.32 -6.23 -12.10
C GLU A 48 17.69 -5.89 -12.70
N ASP A 49 17.96 -4.60 -12.91
CA ASP A 49 19.30 -4.14 -13.27
C ASP A 49 20.14 -4.02 -11.98
N PHE A 50 20.84 -5.10 -11.64
CA PHE A 50 21.87 -5.13 -10.60
C PHE A 50 23.25 -4.68 -11.13
N SER A 51 23.31 -4.05 -12.30
CA SER A 51 24.57 -3.70 -12.98
C SER A 51 25.42 -2.63 -12.28
N GLY A 52 25.10 -2.26 -11.03
CA GLY A 52 25.81 -1.24 -10.25
C GLY A 52 26.13 -1.64 -8.81
N THR A 53 25.83 -2.86 -8.37
CA THR A 53 26.27 -3.33 -7.06
C THR A 53 27.64 -4.01 -7.19
N GLU A 54 28.68 -3.18 -7.24
CA GLU A 54 30.07 -3.61 -7.02
C GLU A 54 30.31 -3.67 -5.49
N HIS A 55 31.00 -4.71 -5.02
CA HIS A 55 31.20 -5.05 -3.60
C HIS A 55 32.61 -4.68 -3.11
#